data_AF-E1X5V2-F1
#
_entry.id   AF-E1X5V2-F1
#
_cell.length_a   1.000
_cell.length_b   1.000
_cell.length_c   1.000
_cell.angle_alpha   90.00
_cell.angle_beta   90.00
_cell.angle_gamma   90.00
#
_symmetry.space_group_name_H-M   'P 1'
#
loop_
_entity.id
_entity.type
_entity.pdbx_description
1 polymer ?
#
loop_
_entity_poly.entity_id
_entity_poly.type
_entity_poly.pdbx_seq_one_letter_code
_entity_poly.pdbx_strand_id
1 'polypeptide(L)'
;MAIWCPYTNQELSEDQTSPEHIIPLSLGGCDEFTIPVDKVFNSKVGSKIDGKYSNDFLVMQRRNEYDARGHSKKRPVPTVKKGKLEDGSPVQVNLDKAKRHIEVFDPKTKTIKPAIGGETIGMSLKMDIDIHLQLASKIALSAGYFVYGDWFRNKVKHEDLRTIMRGPSNCSEEELKAVETRVYDFLRGGEPENQKQAYELQRAMCRVLKGSLVAFTPGPRNIGITVGILGEFVGMLNIPANMNGYPQYDKAHDLGHIVIITNGKMKRGNQRSYFRQVLEFLEKAGKDNVPT
;
A
#
# COMPACT_ATOMS: atom_id res chain seq x y z
N MET A 1 -17.45 -16.81 -20.35
CA MET A 1 -17.25 -15.36 -20.47
C MET A 1 -15.75 -15.10 -20.33
N ALA A 2 -15.16 -14.24 -21.16
CA ALA A 2 -13.74 -13.90 -21.05
C ALA A 2 -13.54 -12.86 -19.92
N ILE A 3 -12.50 -13.05 -19.11
CA ILE A 3 -12.15 -12.19 -17.98
C ILE A 3 -10.81 -11.51 -18.29
N TRP A 4 -10.81 -10.18 -18.39
CA TRP A 4 -9.58 -9.44 -18.60
C TRP A 4 -8.75 -9.33 -17.32
N CYS A 5 -7.48 -9.73 -17.38
CA CYS A 5 -6.53 -9.60 -16.30
C CYS A 5 -5.71 -8.30 -16.44
N PRO A 6 -5.81 -7.34 -15.49
CA PRO A 6 -5.08 -6.09 -15.59
C PRO A 6 -3.55 -6.27 -15.53
N TYR A 7 -3.10 -7.33 -14.85
CA TYR A 7 -1.68 -7.61 -14.65
C TYR A 7 -0.97 -8.14 -15.91
N THR A 8 -1.63 -9.00 -16.69
CA THR A 8 -1.04 -9.65 -17.86
C THR A 8 -1.55 -9.08 -19.19
N ASN A 9 -2.58 -8.23 -19.16
CA ASN A 9 -3.30 -7.73 -20.34
C ASN A 9 -3.98 -8.82 -21.19
N GLN A 10 -4.29 -9.97 -20.59
CA GLN A 10 -4.84 -11.12 -21.31
C GLN A 10 -6.31 -11.31 -20.95
N GLU A 11 -7.07 -11.80 -21.94
CA GLU A 11 -8.39 -12.37 -21.73
C GLU A 11 -8.25 -13.82 -21.28
N LEU A 12 -8.86 -14.16 -20.15
CA LEU A 12 -8.73 -15.44 -19.48
C LEU A 12 -10.07 -16.17 -19.44
N SER A 13 -10.03 -17.49 -19.45
CA SER A 13 -11.16 -18.31 -19.03
C SER A 13 -11.21 -18.41 -17.50
N GLU A 14 -12.38 -18.73 -16.95
CA GLU A 14 -12.61 -18.78 -15.50
C GLU A 14 -11.64 -19.72 -14.77
N ASP A 15 -11.33 -20.88 -15.37
CA ASP A 15 -10.39 -21.89 -14.83
C ASP A 15 -8.92 -21.42 -14.80
N GLN A 16 -8.59 -20.34 -15.52
CA GLN A 16 -7.28 -19.71 -15.51
C GLN A 16 -7.16 -18.63 -14.43
N THR A 17 -8.27 -18.29 -13.76
CA THR A 17 -8.30 -17.20 -12.79
C THR A 17 -8.21 -17.67 -11.34
N SER A 18 -7.77 -16.76 -10.47
CA SER A 18 -7.86 -16.87 -9.01
C SER A 18 -8.33 -15.53 -8.44
N PRO A 19 -9.05 -15.52 -7.30
CA PRO A 19 -9.40 -14.28 -6.64
C PRO A 19 -8.13 -13.60 -6.12
N GLU A 20 -8.00 -12.31 -6.45
CA GLU A 20 -6.95 -11.45 -5.96
C GLU A 20 -7.52 -10.47 -4.95
N HIS A 21 -6.94 -10.43 -3.75
CA HIS A 21 -7.19 -9.35 -2.80
C HIS A 21 -6.38 -8.14 -3.23
N ILE A 22 -7.07 -7.15 -3.81
CA ILE A 22 -6.44 -5.94 -4.38
C ILE A 22 -5.49 -5.33 -3.35
N ILE A 23 -5.98 -5.13 -2.13
CA ILE A 23 -5.14 -4.93 -0.95
C ILE A 23 -5.10 -6.27 -0.19
N PRO A 24 -3.92 -6.87 0.04
CA PRO A 24 -3.81 -8.11 0.81
C PRO A 24 -4.40 -8.00 2.21
N LEU A 25 -4.99 -9.08 2.74
CA LEU A 25 -5.53 -9.12 4.10
C LEU A 25 -4.47 -8.75 5.16
N SER A 26 -3.22 -9.19 4.97
CA SER A 26 -2.09 -8.85 5.85
C SER A 26 -1.76 -7.36 5.88
N LEU A 27 -2.28 -6.59 4.92
CA LEU A 27 -2.10 -5.15 4.76
C LEU A 27 -3.42 -4.38 5.00
N GLY A 28 -4.37 -4.99 5.71
CA GLY A 28 -5.65 -4.36 6.04
C GLY A 28 -6.68 -4.41 4.91
N GLY A 29 -6.54 -5.36 3.98
CA GLY A 29 -7.54 -5.66 2.96
C GLY A 29 -8.81 -6.34 3.49
N CYS A 30 -9.72 -6.66 2.57
CA CYS A 30 -10.97 -7.38 2.86
C CYS A 30 -11.43 -8.21 1.66
N ASP A 31 -12.30 -9.18 1.88
CA ASP A 31 -12.81 -10.09 0.83
C ASP A 31 -13.72 -9.39 -0.19
N GLU A 32 -14.32 -8.25 0.17
CA GLU A 32 -15.16 -7.44 -0.73
C GLU A 32 -14.36 -6.67 -1.80
N PHE A 33 -13.03 -6.53 -1.62
CA PHE A 33 -12.17 -5.76 -2.53
C PHE A 33 -11.26 -6.71 -3.31
N THR A 34 -11.91 -7.52 -4.14
CA THR A 34 -11.28 -8.59 -4.91
C THR A 34 -11.66 -8.54 -6.39
N ILE A 35 -10.77 -9.03 -7.26
CA ILE A 35 -11.05 -9.27 -8.68
C ILE A 35 -10.46 -10.62 -9.13
N PRO A 36 -11.03 -11.27 -10.16
CA PRO A 36 -10.38 -12.41 -10.79
C PRO A 36 -9.17 -11.95 -11.63
N VAL A 37 -8.05 -12.64 -11.48
CA VAL A 37 -6.80 -12.40 -12.23
C VAL A 37 -6.12 -13.72 -12.59
N ASP A 38 -5.13 -13.68 -13.48
CA ASP A 38 -4.32 -14.86 -13.83
C ASP A 38 -3.74 -15.56 -12.60
N LYS A 39 -4.07 -16.85 -12.42
CA LYS A 39 -3.69 -17.62 -11.21
C LYS A 39 -2.18 -17.81 -11.05
N VAL A 40 -1.46 -17.94 -12.15
CA VAL A 40 0.00 -18.19 -12.14
C VAL A 40 0.72 -16.89 -11.78
N PHE A 41 0.33 -15.79 -12.42
CA PHE A 41 0.85 -14.48 -12.16
C PHE A 41 0.54 -14.03 -10.73
N ASN A 42 -0.70 -14.24 -10.27
CA ASN A 42 -1.15 -13.85 -8.93
C ASN A 42 -0.31 -14.52 -7.84
N SER A 43 -0.11 -15.83 -7.94
CA SER A 43 0.75 -16.57 -7.01
C SER A 43 2.19 -16.06 -6.99
N LYS A 44 2.77 -15.79 -8.18
CA LYS A 44 4.12 -15.26 -8.33
C LYS A 44 4.28 -13.86 -7.73
N VAL A 45 3.33 -12.97 -8.00
CA VAL A 45 3.35 -11.60 -7.50
C VAL A 45 3.03 -11.53 -6.01
N GLY A 46 2.10 -12.35 -5.51
CA GLY A 46 1.77 -12.42 -4.10
C GLY A 46 2.99 -12.73 -3.23
N SER A 47 3.85 -13.66 -3.66
CA SER A 47 5.10 -13.93 -2.93
C SER A 47 6.16 -12.83 -3.07
N LYS A 48 6.34 -12.28 -4.30
CA LYS A 48 7.42 -11.33 -4.62
C LYS A 48 7.15 -9.90 -4.17
N ILE A 49 5.90 -9.45 -4.24
CA ILE A 49 5.48 -8.08 -3.93
C ILE A 49 4.80 -8.06 -2.56
N ASP A 50 3.64 -8.70 -2.40
CA ASP A 50 2.85 -8.60 -1.16
C ASP A 50 3.58 -9.22 0.03
N GLY A 51 4.14 -10.41 -0.15
CA GLY A 51 4.91 -11.11 0.87
C GLY A 51 6.14 -10.33 1.28
N LYS A 52 6.85 -9.73 0.32
CA LYS A 52 8.05 -8.93 0.60
C LYS A 52 7.70 -7.60 1.29
N TYR A 53 6.68 -6.89 0.81
CA TYR A 53 6.20 -5.65 1.42
C TYR A 53 5.66 -5.89 2.83
N SER A 54 4.82 -6.91 3.01
CA SER A 54 4.22 -7.20 4.32
C SER A 54 5.23 -7.65 5.37
N ASN A 55 6.40 -8.14 4.95
CA ASN A 55 7.51 -8.49 5.83
C ASN A 55 8.59 -7.39 5.93
N ASP A 56 8.43 -6.25 5.24
CA ASP A 56 9.27 -5.08 5.48
C ASP A 56 9.13 -4.64 6.94
N PHE A 57 10.23 -4.23 7.56
CA PHE A 57 10.25 -3.95 8.99
C PHE A 57 9.33 -2.79 9.38
N LEU A 58 9.31 -1.69 8.61
CA LEU A 58 8.45 -0.54 8.91
C LEU A 58 6.98 -0.90 8.72
N VAL A 59 6.69 -1.71 7.70
CA VAL A 59 5.33 -2.22 7.44
C VAL A 59 4.89 -3.16 8.56
N MET A 60 5.76 -4.08 9.01
CA MET A 60 5.49 -4.99 10.11
C MET A 60 5.15 -4.26 11.40
N GLN A 61 5.79 -3.12 11.69
CA GLN A 61 5.48 -2.29 12.85
C GLN A 61 4.04 -1.80 12.80
N ARG A 62 3.57 -1.32 11.64
CA ARG A 62 2.18 -0.88 11.47
C ARG A 62 1.22 -2.06 11.52
N ARG A 63 1.56 -3.18 10.88
CA ARG A 63 0.76 -4.40 10.96
C ARG A 63 0.56 -4.83 12.42
N ASN A 64 1.60 -4.74 13.26
CA ASN A 64 1.50 -5.03 14.70
C ASN A 64 0.57 -4.07 15.45
N GLU A 65 0.68 -2.78 15.16
CA GLU A 65 -0.14 -1.72 15.76
C GLU A 65 -1.63 -1.89 15.44
N TYR A 66 -1.96 -2.21 14.19
CA TYR A 66 -3.34 -2.41 13.73
C TYR A 66 -3.84 -3.86 13.85
N ASP A 67 -3.04 -4.78 14.38
CA ASP A 67 -3.29 -6.23 14.38
C ASP A 67 -3.74 -6.77 13.01
N ALA A 68 -3.05 -6.33 11.95
CA ALA A 68 -3.36 -6.68 10.56
C ALA A 68 -2.87 -8.09 10.22
N ARG A 69 -3.75 -9.06 10.48
CA ARG A 69 -3.52 -10.49 10.25
C ARG A 69 -3.84 -10.87 8.81
N GLY A 70 -2.99 -11.70 8.21
CA GLY A 70 -3.28 -12.35 6.92
C GLY A 70 -3.97 -13.69 7.11
N HIS A 71 -3.97 -14.53 6.06
CA HIS A 71 -4.55 -15.88 6.11
C HIS A 71 -4.01 -16.79 7.23
N SER A 72 -2.77 -16.57 7.67
CA SER A 72 -2.19 -17.33 8.79
C SER A 72 -2.88 -17.05 10.14
N LYS A 73 -3.66 -15.97 10.24
CA LYS A 73 -4.30 -15.46 11.49
C LYS A 73 -3.32 -15.18 12.63
N LYS A 74 -2.01 -15.25 12.37
CA LYS A 74 -0.95 -14.97 13.34
C LYS A 74 -0.80 -13.46 13.51
N ARG A 75 -0.61 -13.05 14.76
CA ARG A 75 -0.26 -11.66 15.09
C ARG A 75 1.05 -11.30 14.38
N PRO A 76 1.10 -10.19 13.63
CA PRO A 76 2.35 -9.69 13.09
C PRO A 76 3.21 -9.15 14.24
N VAL A 77 4.37 -9.74 14.47
CA VAL A 77 5.37 -9.26 15.42
C VAL A 77 6.67 -9.00 14.65
N PRO A 78 7.12 -7.74 14.53
CA PRO A 78 8.40 -7.41 13.95
C PRO A 78 9.53 -8.11 14.70
N THR A 79 10.29 -8.95 14.00
CA THR A 79 11.45 -9.65 14.55
C THR A 79 12.69 -9.27 13.76
N VAL A 80 13.67 -8.67 14.43
CA VAL A 80 15.00 -8.46 13.87
C VAL A 80 15.85 -9.67 14.18
N LYS A 81 16.10 -10.48 13.15
CA LYS A 81 16.81 -11.76 13.27
C LYS A 81 18.33 -11.63 13.43
N LYS A 82 18.88 -10.44 13.19
CA LYS A 82 20.32 -10.14 13.18
C LYS A 82 20.62 -8.93 14.06
N GLY A 83 20.40 -9.08 15.36
CA GLY A 83 20.86 -8.12 16.37
C GLY A 83 22.20 -8.54 16.98
N LYS A 84 22.90 -7.58 17.60
CA LYS A 84 24.11 -7.82 18.39
C LYS A 84 24.08 -6.99 19.67
N LEU A 85 24.51 -7.58 20.77
CA LEU A 85 24.80 -6.86 22.01
C LEU A 85 26.17 -6.19 21.94
N GLU A 86 26.50 -5.38 22.95
CA GLU A 86 27.78 -4.66 23.07
C GLU A 86 28.99 -5.62 23.10
N ASP A 87 28.82 -6.79 23.73
CA ASP A 87 29.83 -7.87 23.76
C ASP A 87 29.96 -8.62 22.43
N GLY A 88 29.18 -8.25 21.41
CA GLY A 88 29.14 -8.88 20.09
C GLY A 88 28.27 -10.15 20.01
N SER A 89 27.64 -10.57 21.11
CA SER A 89 26.77 -11.74 21.14
C SER A 89 25.57 -11.55 20.20
N PRO A 90 25.25 -12.54 19.33
CA PRO A 90 24.12 -12.45 18.42
C PRO A 90 22.80 -12.57 19.20
N VAL A 91 21.81 -11.76 18.84
CA VAL A 91 20.48 -11.80 19.42
C VAL A 91 19.40 -11.64 18.34
N GLN A 92 18.19 -12.09 18.64
CA GLN A 92 16.99 -11.73 17.91
C GLN A 92 16.13 -10.82 18.78
N VAL A 93 15.56 -9.77 18.19
CA VAL A 93 14.75 -8.79 18.92
C VAL A 93 13.33 -8.81 18.38
N ASN A 94 12.35 -9.14 19.23
CA ASN A 94 10.94 -8.98 18.92
C ASN A 94 10.45 -7.65 19.47
N LEU A 95 9.73 -6.89 18.64
CA LEU A 95 9.16 -5.60 18.99
C LEU A 95 7.65 -5.67 18.89
N ASP A 96 6.98 -6.02 20.00
CA ASP A 96 5.51 -6.07 20.05
C ASP A 96 4.98 -4.77 20.65
N LYS A 97 4.75 -3.77 19.79
CA LYS A 97 4.22 -2.46 20.19
C LYS A 97 2.89 -2.57 20.92
N ALA A 98 2.03 -3.50 20.51
CA ALA A 98 0.73 -3.68 21.15
C ALA A 98 0.84 -4.20 22.59
N LYS A 99 1.86 -5.01 22.89
CA LYS A 99 2.18 -5.43 24.26
C LYS A 99 3.12 -4.46 24.98
N ARG A 100 3.60 -3.42 24.30
CA ARG A 100 4.65 -2.49 24.77
C ARG A 100 5.85 -3.25 25.32
N HIS A 101 6.24 -4.31 24.61
CA HIS A 101 7.24 -5.25 25.08
C HIS A 101 8.32 -5.49 24.04
N ILE A 102 9.57 -5.53 24.51
CA ILE A 102 10.74 -5.90 23.73
C ILE A 102 11.24 -7.23 24.29
N GLU A 103 11.28 -8.27 23.46
CA GLU A 103 11.88 -9.55 23.83
C GLU A 103 13.21 -9.70 23.12
N VAL A 104 14.23 -10.09 23.88
CA VAL A 104 15.55 -10.42 23.33
C VAL A 104 15.73 -11.91 23.45
N PHE A 105 15.84 -12.59 22.32
CA PHE A 105 16.07 -14.01 22.24
C PHE A 105 17.53 -14.29 21.90
N ASP A 106 18.17 -15.12 22.70
CA ASP A 106 19.52 -15.61 22.44
C ASP A 106 19.42 -16.90 21.60
N PRO A 107 19.85 -16.89 20.32
CA PRO A 107 19.76 -18.05 19.46
C PRO A 107 20.75 -19.17 19.82
N LYS A 108 21.80 -18.89 20.61
CA LYS A 108 22.77 -19.91 21.04
C LYS A 108 22.20 -20.74 22.18
N THR A 109 21.63 -20.09 23.19
CA THR A 109 21.01 -20.78 24.35
C THR A 109 19.55 -21.15 24.11
N LYS A 110 18.92 -20.60 23.07
CA LYS A 110 17.49 -20.74 22.73
C LYS A 110 16.57 -20.25 23.85
N THR A 111 16.98 -19.21 24.57
CA THR A 111 16.23 -18.64 25.68
C THR A 111 15.94 -17.14 25.46
N ILE A 112 14.87 -16.66 26.08
CA ILE A 112 14.64 -15.22 26.23
C ILE A 112 15.58 -14.72 27.31
N LYS A 113 16.32 -13.65 27.01
CA LYS A 113 17.18 -12.98 27.99
C LYS A 113 16.34 -12.16 28.97
N PRO A 114 16.52 -12.33 30.29
CA PRO A 114 15.89 -11.47 31.27
C PRO A 114 16.46 -10.04 31.17
N ALA A 115 15.57 -9.05 31.31
CA ALA A 115 15.80 -7.61 31.41
C ALA A 115 17.21 -7.09 31.04
N ILE A 116 17.39 -6.75 29.76
CA ILE A 116 18.52 -5.99 29.18
C ILE A 116 18.50 -4.49 29.52
N GLY A 117 18.04 -4.12 30.73
CA GLY A 117 17.91 -2.72 31.12
C GLY A 117 19.27 -2.01 31.11
N GLY A 118 19.45 -1.04 30.21
CA GLY A 118 20.69 -0.27 30.06
C GLY A 118 21.68 -0.80 29.01
N GLU A 119 21.41 -1.93 28.37
CA GLU A 119 22.26 -2.47 27.31
C GLU A 119 21.88 -1.92 25.92
N THR A 120 22.89 -1.63 25.09
CA THR A 120 22.66 -1.26 23.69
C THR A 120 22.54 -2.50 22.80
N ILE A 121 21.50 -2.54 21.95
CA ILE A 121 21.39 -3.54 20.89
C ILE A 121 21.62 -2.89 19.53
N GLY A 122 22.69 -3.31 18.85
CA GLY A 122 22.92 -2.99 17.45
C GLY A 122 22.00 -3.81 16.54
N MET A 123 21.27 -3.15 15.64
CA MET A 123 20.31 -3.77 14.74
C MET A 123 20.58 -3.32 13.30
N SER A 124 20.55 -4.25 12.35
CA SER A 124 20.65 -3.93 10.92
C SER A 124 19.39 -4.39 10.19
N LEU A 125 18.80 -3.47 9.43
CA LEU A 125 17.59 -3.69 8.66
C LEU A 125 17.91 -3.56 7.18
N LYS A 126 17.35 -4.47 6.38
CA LYS A 126 17.39 -4.36 4.92
C LYS A 126 16.02 -3.86 4.47
N MET A 127 16.01 -2.71 3.83
CA MET A 127 14.82 -2.17 3.17
C MET A 127 14.98 -2.30 1.67
N ASP A 128 13.89 -2.67 1.01
CA ASP A 128 13.81 -2.61 -0.44
C ASP A 128 13.04 -1.34 -0.82
N ILE A 129 13.71 -0.40 -1.47
CA ILE A 129 13.10 0.89 -1.79
C ILE A 129 12.06 0.78 -2.91
N ASP A 130 12.18 -0.19 -3.82
CA ASP A 130 11.30 -0.36 -4.99
C ASP A 130 9.99 -1.03 -4.61
N ILE A 131 9.99 -1.84 -3.54
CA ILE A 131 8.82 -2.64 -3.16
C ILE A 131 7.55 -1.82 -2.90
N HIS A 132 7.70 -0.57 -2.46
CA HIS A 132 6.60 0.36 -2.22
C HIS A 132 5.88 0.74 -3.52
N LEU A 133 6.63 1.13 -4.55
CA LEU A 133 6.08 1.48 -5.85
C LEU A 133 5.57 0.25 -6.61
N GLN A 134 6.23 -0.90 -6.42
CA GLN A 134 5.77 -2.17 -6.97
C GLN A 134 4.39 -2.54 -6.42
N LEU A 135 4.21 -2.45 -5.09
CA LEU A 135 2.91 -2.69 -4.45
C LEU A 135 1.87 -1.65 -4.89
N ALA A 136 2.21 -0.36 -4.88
CA ALA A 136 1.28 0.70 -5.28
C ALA A 136 0.79 0.50 -6.72
N SER A 137 1.68 0.14 -7.64
CA SER A 137 1.34 -0.10 -9.05
C SER A 137 0.46 -1.33 -9.23
N LYS A 138 0.75 -2.41 -8.49
CA LYS A 138 -0.10 -3.61 -8.44
C LYS A 138 -1.52 -3.25 -8.00
N ILE A 139 -1.64 -2.55 -6.86
CA ILE A 139 -2.94 -2.11 -6.31
C ILE A 139 -3.64 -1.20 -7.32
N ALA A 140 -2.95 -0.26 -7.93
CA ALA A 140 -3.53 0.68 -8.88
C ALA A 140 -4.13 -0.01 -10.12
N LEU A 141 -3.43 -1.02 -10.66
CA LEU A 141 -3.91 -1.82 -11.79
C LEU A 141 -5.24 -2.51 -11.49
N SER A 142 -5.31 -3.22 -10.36
CA SER A 142 -6.48 -4.03 -10.00
C SER A 142 -7.62 -3.18 -9.42
N ALA A 143 -7.31 -2.18 -8.60
CA ALA A 143 -8.28 -1.23 -8.06
C ALA A 143 -8.92 -0.37 -9.17
N GLY A 144 -8.13 0.09 -10.14
CA GLY A 144 -8.64 0.90 -11.25
C GLY A 144 -9.66 0.14 -12.09
N TYR A 145 -9.37 -1.12 -12.40
CA TYR A 145 -10.31 -1.99 -13.09
C TYR A 145 -11.54 -2.31 -12.24
N PHE A 146 -11.37 -2.58 -10.94
CA PHE A 146 -12.49 -2.79 -10.02
C PHE A 146 -13.45 -1.60 -9.96
N VAL A 147 -12.92 -0.37 -9.98
CA VAL A 147 -13.74 0.84 -9.86
C VAL A 147 -14.39 1.23 -11.18
N TYR A 148 -13.65 1.23 -12.28
CA TYR A 148 -14.10 1.81 -13.56
C TYR A 148 -14.27 0.81 -14.70
N GLY A 149 -13.98 -0.48 -14.49
CA GLY A 149 -14.18 -1.55 -15.47
C GLY A 149 -13.54 -1.23 -16.82
N ASP A 150 -14.36 -1.36 -17.88
CA ASP A 150 -13.92 -1.16 -19.27
C ASP A 150 -13.41 0.25 -19.57
N TRP A 151 -13.85 1.27 -18.83
CA TRP A 151 -13.26 2.60 -19.00
C TRP A 151 -11.78 2.57 -18.64
N PHE A 152 -11.42 1.98 -17.49
CA PHE A 152 -10.02 1.88 -17.07
C PHE A 152 -9.21 1.12 -18.13
N ARG A 153 -9.67 -0.09 -18.48
CA ARG A 153 -9.06 -1.00 -19.45
C ARG A 153 -8.72 -0.31 -20.78
N ASN A 154 -9.61 0.52 -21.29
CA ASN A 154 -9.48 1.08 -22.63
C ASN A 154 -8.84 2.47 -22.67
N LYS A 155 -8.73 3.16 -21.53
CA LYS A 155 -8.36 4.58 -21.51
C LYS A 155 -7.07 4.89 -20.77
N VAL A 156 -6.56 3.97 -19.96
CA VAL A 156 -5.36 4.18 -19.12
C VAL A 156 -4.13 3.51 -19.74
N LYS A 157 -2.96 4.14 -19.60
CA LYS A 157 -1.68 3.57 -20.07
C LYS A 157 -1.15 2.51 -19.08
N HIS A 158 -1.78 1.34 -19.04
CA HIS A 158 -1.47 0.26 -18.08
C HIS A 158 -0.03 -0.25 -18.14
N GLU A 159 0.63 -0.15 -19.29
CA GLU A 159 1.98 -0.69 -19.45
C GLU A 159 3.00 0.01 -18.55
N ASP A 160 2.82 1.31 -18.31
CA ASP A 160 3.63 2.05 -17.34
C ASP A 160 3.54 1.41 -15.95
N LEU A 161 2.33 1.09 -15.50
CA LEU A 161 2.10 0.45 -14.21
C LEU A 161 2.68 -0.97 -14.15
N ARG A 162 2.60 -1.73 -15.24
CA ARG A 162 3.19 -3.07 -15.31
C ARG A 162 4.72 -3.00 -15.26
N THR A 163 5.33 -2.04 -15.92
CA THR A 163 6.77 -1.77 -15.86
C THR A 163 7.20 -1.38 -14.44
N ILE A 164 6.50 -0.44 -13.79
CA ILE A 164 6.79 -0.07 -12.39
C ILE A 164 6.59 -1.27 -11.44
N MET A 165 5.52 -2.06 -11.64
CA MET A 165 5.23 -3.26 -10.84
C MET A 165 6.33 -4.33 -10.98
N ARG A 166 6.91 -4.52 -12.17
CA ARG A 166 8.06 -5.42 -12.40
C ARG A 166 9.31 -4.94 -11.67
N GLY A 167 9.46 -3.63 -11.52
CA GLY A 167 10.60 -2.97 -10.88
C GLY A 167 11.83 -2.88 -11.79
N PRO A 168 12.75 -1.94 -11.50
CA PRO A 168 13.81 -1.54 -12.42
C PRO A 168 14.76 -2.69 -12.80
N SER A 169 15.07 -3.59 -11.87
CA SER A 169 15.97 -4.73 -12.15
C SER A 169 15.40 -5.76 -13.12
N ASN A 170 14.11 -5.69 -13.47
CA ASN A 170 13.44 -6.62 -14.38
C ASN A 170 12.97 -5.93 -15.68
N CYS A 171 13.45 -4.72 -15.95
CA CYS A 171 13.08 -3.93 -17.11
C CYS A 171 14.32 -3.46 -17.86
N SER A 172 14.22 -3.34 -19.18
CA SER A 172 15.25 -2.71 -19.98
C SER A 172 15.29 -1.20 -19.74
N GLU A 173 16.40 -0.56 -20.11
CA GLU A 173 16.54 0.90 -20.00
C GLU A 173 15.51 1.63 -20.89
N GLU A 174 15.20 1.07 -22.07
CA GLU A 174 14.19 1.59 -22.98
C GLU A 174 12.78 1.50 -22.38
N GLU A 175 12.44 0.36 -21.74
CA GLU A 175 11.16 0.21 -21.04
C GLU A 175 11.01 1.28 -19.95
N LEU A 176 12.06 1.51 -19.16
CA LEU A 176 12.06 2.51 -18.09
C LEU A 176 11.95 3.95 -18.63
N LYS A 177 12.66 4.27 -19.72
CA LYS A 177 12.58 5.59 -20.37
C LYS A 177 11.21 5.87 -21.01
N ALA A 178 10.48 4.83 -21.39
CA ALA A 178 9.14 4.95 -21.99
C ALA A 178 8.01 5.18 -20.96
N VAL A 179 8.32 5.05 -19.66
CA VAL A 179 7.35 5.31 -18.58
C VAL A 179 7.08 6.81 -18.50
N GLU A 180 5.82 7.18 -18.71
CA GLU A 180 5.34 8.56 -18.60
C GLU A 180 4.64 8.83 -17.26
N THR A 181 4.24 7.75 -16.58
CA THR A 181 3.61 7.78 -15.27
C THR A 181 4.54 8.40 -14.25
N ARG A 182 4.06 9.48 -13.61
CA ARG A 182 4.79 10.13 -12.53
C ARG A 182 4.48 9.45 -11.22
N VAL A 183 5.50 9.16 -10.44
CA VAL A 183 5.39 8.45 -9.17
C VAL A 183 5.84 9.33 -8.03
N TYR A 184 5.12 9.27 -6.91
CA TYR A 184 5.48 9.94 -5.67
C TYR A 184 5.37 8.93 -4.54
N ASP A 185 6.43 8.78 -3.74
CA ASP A 185 6.44 7.96 -2.54
C ASP A 185 7.19 8.70 -1.41
N PHE A 186 7.15 8.14 -0.20
CA PHE A 186 7.78 8.78 0.95
C PHE A 186 9.31 8.60 1.02
N LEU A 187 9.90 7.71 0.21
CA LEU A 187 11.32 7.35 0.25
C LEU A 187 12.16 8.16 -0.73
N ARG A 188 11.63 8.44 -1.92
CA ARG A 188 12.35 9.05 -3.03
C ARG A 188 12.27 10.58 -3.02
N GLY A 189 11.35 11.16 -2.26
CA GLY A 189 11.07 12.60 -2.32
C GLY A 189 10.66 13.04 -3.73
N GLY A 190 10.44 14.34 -3.95
CA GLY A 190 10.23 14.87 -5.30
C GLY A 190 8.82 15.38 -5.59
N GLU A 191 8.09 15.87 -4.59
CA GLU A 191 6.91 16.68 -4.86
C GLU A 191 7.32 17.97 -5.59
N PRO A 192 6.80 18.26 -6.79
CA PRO A 192 6.94 19.59 -7.33
C PRO A 192 6.18 20.57 -6.44
N GLU A 193 6.77 21.74 -6.16
CA GLU A 193 6.28 22.76 -5.22
C GLU A 193 4.77 23.07 -5.39
N ASN A 194 4.29 23.04 -6.64
CA ASN A 194 2.92 23.31 -7.02
C ASN A 194 1.91 22.18 -6.72
N GLN A 195 2.36 20.98 -6.35
CA GLN A 195 1.51 19.84 -5.99
C GLN A 195 1.60 19.45 -4.51
N LYS A 196 2.46 20.13 -3.74
CA LYS A 196 2.71 19.87 -2.33
C LYS A 196 1.44 19.82 -1.48
N GLN A 197 0.53 20.78 -1.66
CA GLN A 197 -0.72 20.82 -0.89
C GLN A 197 -1.62 19.61 -1.17
N ALA A 198 -1.76 19.22 -2.44
CA ALA A 198 -2.56 18.05 -2.81
C ALA A 198 -1.94 16.76 -2.26
N TYR A 199 -0.62 16.64 -2.34
CA TYR A 199 0.11 15.49 -1.80
C TYR A 199 0.00 15.40 -0.27
N GLU A 200 0.21 16.50 0.45
CA GLU A 200 0.06 16.52 1.92
C GLU A 200 -1.38 16.24 2.35
N LEU A 201 -2.38 16.71 1.61
CA LEU A 201 -3.77 16.35 1.85
C LEU A 201 -4.00 14.84 1.72
N GLN A 202 -3.47 14.22 0.65
CA GLN A 202 -3.56 12.76 0.46
C GLN A 202 -2.84 11.97 1.57
N ARG A 203 -1.70 12.47 2.05
CA ARG A 203 -1.00 11.89 3.21
C ARG A 203 -1.82 12.02 4.49
N ALA A 204 -2.41 13.18 4.73
CA ALA A 204 -3.28 13.41 5.87
C ALA A 204 -4.50 12.48 5.84
N MET A 205 -5.12 12.28 4.67
CA MET A 205 -6.23 11.34 4.50
C MET A 205 -5.85 9.93 4.95
N CYS A 206 -4.69 9.42 4.51
CA CYS A 206 -4.21 8.10 4.90
C CYS A 206 -4.13 7.98 6.44
N ARG A 207 -3.53 8.97 7.10
CA ARG A 207 -3.32 8.97 8.56
C ARG A 207 -4.62 9.04 9.35
N VAL A 208 -5.56 9.89 8.94
CA VAL A 208 -6.83 10.09 9.65
C VAL A 208 -7.70 8.83 9.62
N LEU A 209 -7.70 8.12 8.49
CA LEU A 209 -8.58 6.96 8.29
C LEU A 209 -8.19 5.72 9.11
N LYS A 210 -6.93 5.64 9.60
CA LYS A 210 -6.44 4.52 10.42
C LYS A 210 -6.76 3.14 9.81
N GLY A 211 -6.66 3.05 8.48
CA GLY A 211 -6.98 1.89 7.67
C GLY A 211 -6.27 1.93 6.32
N SER A 212 -6.74 1.16 5.35
CA SER A 212 -6.18 1.13 3.99
C SER A 212 -7.11 1.80 2.99
N LEU A 213 -6.56 2.44 1.95
CA LEU A 213 -7.35 3.17 0.96
C LEU A 213 -6.73 3.13 -0.43
N VAL A 214 -7.59 3.30 -1.44
CA VAL A 214 -7.21 3.66 -2.79
C VAL A 214 -8.08 4.84 -3.24
N ALA A 215 -7.45 5.97 -3.55
CA ALA A 215 -8.14 7.17 -4.03
C ALA A 215 -7.77 7.46 -5.48
N PHE A 216 -8.76 7.81 -6.29
CA PHE A 216 -8.64 8.07 -7.72
C PHE A 216 -9.01 9.52 -8.00
N THR A 217 -8.04 10.33 -8.42
CA THR A 217 -8.19 11.76 -8.65
C THR A 217 -8.10 12.04 -10.15
N PRO A 218 -9.19 12.48 -10.81
CA PRO A 218 -9.14 12.78 -12.23
C PRO A 218 -8.33 14.06 -12.48
N GLY A 219 -7.44 14.01 -13.46
CA GLY A 219 -6.79 15.19 -14.04
C GLY A 219 -7.22 15.42 -15.49
N PRO A 220 -6.68 16.44 -16.17
CA PRO A 220 -7.10 16.76 -17.54
C PRO A 220 -6.71 15.71 -18.59
N ARG A 221 -5.60 15.00 -18.37
CA ARG A 221 -5.01 13.99 -19.30
C ARG A 221 -4.42 12.79 -18.55
N ASN A 222 -4.79 12.62 -17.29
CA ASN A 222 -4.26 11.59 -16.43
C ASN A 222 -5.28 11.24 -15.34
N ILE A 223 -5.05 10.10 -14.71
CA ILE A 223 -5.69 9.72 -13.46
C ILE A 223 -4.62 9.55 -12.40
N GLY A 224 -4.76 10.27 -11.29
CA GLY A 224 -3.96 10.09 -10.09
C GLY A 224 -4.53 8.95 -9.27
N ILE A 225 -3.69 8.01 -8.85
CA ILE A 225 -4.08 6.90 -7.97
C ILE A 225 -3.20 6.95 -6.73
N THR A 226 -3.81 7.26 -5.59
CA THR A 226 -3.16 7.26 -4.28
C THR A 226 -3.46 5.96 -3.56
N VAL A 227 -2.41 5.32 -3.02
CA VAL A 227 -2.52 4.09 -2.23
C VAL A 227 -2.06 4.37 -0.81
N GLY A 228 -2.93 4.07 0.15
CA GLY A 228 -2.63 4.10 1.58
C GLY A 228 -2.80 2.71 2.21
N ILE A 229 -1.89 2.32 3.09
CA ILE A 229 -1.89 1.02 3.77
C ILE A 229 -1.74 1.26 5.27
N LEU A 230 -2.75 0.83 6.04
CA LEU A 230 -2.75 0.88 7.51
C LEU A 230 -2.33 2.25 8.08
N GLY A 231 -2.96 3.32 7.60
CA GLY A 231 -2.70 4.67 8.04
C GLY A 231 -1.53 5.37 7.34
N GLU A 232 -0.76 4.66 6.51
CA GLU A 232 0.41 5.22 5.84
C GLU A 232 0.15 5.45 4.36
N PHE A 233 0.59 6.60 3.86
CA PHE A 233 0.76 6.83 2.44
C PHE A 233 1.87 5.94 1.87
N VAL A 234 1.53 5.10 0.89
CA VAL A 234 2.49 4.21 0.22
C VAL A 234 3.01 4.84 -1.06
N GLY A 235 2.12 5.41 -1.86
CA GLY A 235 2.50 6.08 -3.09
C GLY A 235 1.32 6.70 -3.83
N MET A 236 1.65 7.60 -4.75
CA MET A 236 0.73 8.21 -5.69
C MET A 236 1.27 8.05 -7.11
N LEU A 237 0.42 7.61 -8.02
CA LEU A 237 0.74 7.29 -9.40
C LEU A 237 -0.12 8.18 -10.31
N ASN A 238 0.49 9.13 -11.00
CA ASN A 238 -0.19 9.99 -11.98
C ASN A 238 0.00 9.40 -13.38
N ILE A 239 -1.01 8.64 -13.82
CA ILE A 239 -0.92 7.78 -14.99
C ILE A 239 -1.57 8.46 -16.20
N PRO A 240 -0.91 8.53 -17.37
CA PRO A 240 -1.54 9.03 -18.58
C PRO A 240 -2.83 8.29 -18.91
N ALA A 241 -3.87 9.07 -19.22
CA ALA A 241 -5.18 8.51 -19.54
C ALA A 241 -5.95 9.41 -20.51
N ASN A 242 -6.72 8.78 -21.39
CA ASN A 242 -7.72 9.45 -22.22
C ASN A 242 -9.00 9.66 -21.40
N MET A 243 -9.23 10.89 -20.95
CA MET A 243 -10.33 11.23 -20.05
C MET A 243 -11.71 11.29 -20.72
N ASN A 244 -11.80 11.04 -22.03
CA ASN A 244 -13.09 10.98 -22.72
C ASN A 244 -13.95 9.84 -22.17
N GLY A 245 -15.17 10.18 -21.73
CA GLY A 245 -16.10 9.23 -21.13
C GLY A 245 -15.78 8.84 -19.70
N TYR A 246 -14.86 9.54 -19.01
CA TYR A 246 -14.65 9.37 -17.58
C TYR A 246 -15.94 9.73 -16.82
N PRO A 247 -16.35 8.97 -15.79
CA PRO A 247 -17.60 9.21 -15.05
C PRO A 247 -17.50 10.42 -14.10
N GLN A 248 -17.06 11.59 -14.58
CA GLN A 248 -16.70 12.74 -13.75
C GLN A 248 -17.87 13.41 -13.00
N TYR A 249 -19.09 13.23 -13.50
CA TYR A 249 -20.26 14.04 -13.11
C TYR A 249 -21.38 13.25 -12.44
N ASP A 250 -21.17 11.97 -12.14
CA ASP A 250 -22.10 11.28 -11.25
C ASP A 250 -21.80 11.66 -9.78
N LYS A 251 -22.82 11.57 -8.91
CA LYS A 251 -22.63 11.85 -7.48
C LYS A 251 -21.64 10.89 -6.80
N ALA A 252 -21.34 9.75 -7.41
CA ALA A 252 -20.46 8.73 -6.87
C ALA A 252 -18.96 9.05 -7.10
N HIS A 253 -18.64 9.91 -8.08
CA HIS A 253 -17.28 10.20 -8.54
C HIS A 253 -16.92 11.71 -8.49
N ASP A 254 -17.65 12.52 -7.71
CA ASP A 254 -17.35 13.95 -7.51
C ASP A 254 -15.94 14.18 -6.89
N LEU A 255 -15.09 14.90 -7.63
CA LEU A 255 -13.64 15.02 -7.41
C LEU A 255 -12.88 13.68 -7.49
N GLY A 256 -13.51 12.64 -8.02
CA GLY A 256 -12.98 11.30 -8.13
C GLY A 256 -13.63 10.28 -7.19
N HIS A 257 -13.05 9.08 -7.15
CA HIS A 257 -13.55 7.95 -6.35
C HIS A 257 -12.58 7.58 -5.24
N ILE A 258 -13.07 7.00 -4.16
CA ILE A 258 -12.23 6.41 -3.13
C ILE A 258 -12.82 5.11 -2.61
N VAL A 259 -11.95 4.15 -2.37
CA VAL A 259 -12.22 2.88 -1.69
C VAL A 259 -11.45 2.90 -0.38
N ILE A 260 -12.12 2.63 0.73
CA ILE A 260 -11.53 2.60 2.07
C ILE A 260 -11.86 1.28 2.73
N ILE A 261 -10.88 0.71 3.40
CA ILE A 261 -11.01 -0.51 4.18
C ILE A 261 -10.63 -0.19 5.61
N THR A 262 -11.61 -0.33 6.51
CA THR A 262 -11.44 -0.14 7.95
C THR A 262 -12.16 -1.27 8.66
N ASN A 263 -11.53 -1.85 9.68
CA ASN A 263 -12.09 -2.96 10.45
C ASN A 263 -12.61 -4.11 9.57
N GLY A 264 -11.88 -4.42 8.50
CA GLY A 264 -12.22 -5.49 7.55
C GLY A 264 -13.44 -5.23 6.66
N LYS A 265 -14.00 -4.01 6.65
CA LYS A 265 -15.14 -3.64 5.81
C LYS A 265 -14.75 -2.62 4.76
N MET A 266 -15.23 -2.83 3.54
CA MET A 266 -15.04 -1.88 2.44
C MET A 266 -16.11 -0.80 2.47
N LYS A 267 -15.71 0.44 2.19
CA LYS A 267 -16.60 1.55 1.85
C LYS A 267 -16.13 2.20 0.56
N ARG A 268 -17.09 2.62 -0.25
CA ARG A 268 -16.86 3.34 -1.51
C ARG A 268 -17.57 4.68 -1.46
N GLY A 269 -17.01 5.70 -2.11
CA GLY A 269 -17.67 6.98 -2.27
C GLY A 269 -16.86 7.97 -3.10
N ASN A 270 -17.37 9.18 -3.23
CA ASN A 270 -16.68 10.27 -3.90
C ASN A 270 -15.62 10.91 -3.01
N GLN A 271 -14.54 11.43 -3.60
CA GLN A 271 -13.46 12.04 -2.83
C GLN A 271 -13.91 13.28 -2.04
N ARG A 272 -14.82 14.11 -2.59
CA ARG A 272 -15.30 15.32 -1.91
C ARG A 272 -15.85 15.04 -0.52
N SER A 273 -16.68 14.01 -0.39
CA SER A 273 -17.32 13.63 0.88
C SER A 273 -16.30 13.19 1.91
N TYR A 274 -15.20 12.60 1.46
CA TYR A 274 -14.11 12.20 2.35
C TYR A 274 -13.19 13.35 2.73
N PHE A 275 -12.90 14.28 1.83
CA PHE A 275 -12.18 15.50 2.19
C PHE A 275 -12.91 16.27 3.31
N ARG A 276 -14.24 16.35 3.25
CA ARG A 276 -15.05 16.96 4.32
C ARG A 276 -14.87 16.25 5.67
N GLN A 277 -14.93 14.92 5.69
CA GLN A 277 -14.71 14.15 6.92
C GLN A 277 -13.31 14.37 7.51
N VAL A 278 -12.29 14.47 6.66
CA VAL A 278 -10.92 14.74 7.11
C VAL A 278 -10.80 16.16 7.67
N LEU A 279 -11.38 17.16 7.01
CA LEU A 279 -11.41 18.53 7.52
C LEU A 279 -12.11 18.62 8.88
N GLU A 280 -13.28 18.00 9.03
CA GLU A 280 -14.01 17.95 10.30
C GLU A 280 -13.19 17.28 11.42
N PHE A 281 -12.44 16.22 11.10
CA PHE A 281 -11.55 15.57 12.04
C PHE A 281 -10.39 16.48 12.47
N LEU A 282 -9.75 17.15 11.51
CA LEU A 282 -8.64 18.06 11.78
C LEU A 282 -9.09 19.29 12.58
N GLU A 283 -10.26 19.84 12.30
CA GLU A 283 -10.84 20.94 13.06
C GLU A 283 -11.14 20.57 14.51
N LYS A 284 -11.64 19.35 14.76
CA LYS A 284 -11.87 18.84 16.12
C LYS A 284 -10.55 18.63 16.86
N ALA A 285 -9.59 17.95 16.23
CA ALA A 285 -8.27 17.72 16.82
C ALA A 285 -7.49 19.03 17.07
N GLY A 286 -7.71 20.06 16.26
CA GLY A 286 -7.14 21.39 16.47
C GLY A 286 -7.76 22.13 17.67
N LYS A 287 -9.06 21.93 17.94
CA LYS A 287 -9.75 22.50 19.11
C LYS A 287 -9.37 21.82 20.42
N ASP A 288 -9.13 20.51 20.40
CA ASP A 288 -8.73 19.74 21.59
C ASP A 288 -7.25 19.96 21.99
N ASN A 289 -6.45 20.63 21.15
CA ASN A 289 -5.04 20.96 21.41
C ASN A 289 -4.82 22.46 21.71
N VAL A 290 -5.87 23.24 21.96
CA VAL A 290 -5.73 24.58 22.52
C VAL A 290 -5.68 24.44 24.05
N PRO A 291 -4.53 24.71 24.72
CA PRO A 291 -4.54 24.86 26.16
C PRO A 291 -5.44 26.05 26.48
N THR A 292 -6.49 25.81 27.25
CA THR A 292 -7.22 26.88 27.94
C THR A 292 -6.48 27.25 29.22
#